data_AF-A0A0P9FVT9-F1
#
_entry.id   AF-A0A0P9FVT9-F1
#
_cell.length_a   1.000
_cell.length_b   1.000
_cell.length_c   1.000
_cell.angle_alpha   90.00
_cell.angle_beta   90.00
_cell.angle_gamma   90.00
#
_symmetry.space_group_name_H-M   'P 1'
#
loop_
_entity.id
_entity.type
_entity.pdbx_description
1 polymer ?
#
loop_
_entity_poly.entity_id
_entity_poly.type
_entity_poly.pdbx_seq_one_letter_code
_entity_poly.pdbx_strand_id
1 'polypeptide(L)'
;MERAGFLQALMFGSEGGIDGSNLPYSYVSLPLRDAQKIAQRIRDCIHSRLGKDVVVMIIDTDKTYSLGGFHFTPRPRPIRGIHSFGGLLAYVIGRLFRMRRRATPVAVAGSEMRMEEALEIAEIANRARGFGAGRTVWDMAEKFGVAITAVTWEMLNKVEHKPIVIVRKSSSEPDGFPRPQIERSF
;
A
#
# COMPACT_ATOMS: atom_id res chain seq x y z
N MET A 1 26.15 -22.20 4.40
CA MET A 1 25.84 -20.77 4.15
C MET A 1 26.47 -20.38 2.82
N GLU A 2 25.83 -20.69 1.70
CA GLU A 2 26.37 -20.33 0.39
C GLU A 2 25.25 -19.82 -0.51
N ARG A 3 25.46 -18.62 -1.07
CA ARG A 3 24.68 -17.92 -2.12
C ARG A 3 23.39 -17.18 -1.72
N ALA A 4 23.37 -16.51 -0.56
CA ALA A 4 22.60 -15.25 -0.45
C ALA A 4 23.53 -14.10 -0.88
N GLY A 5 23.83 -14.04 -2.18
CA GLY A 5 24.87 -13.17 -2.74
C GLY A 5 24.48 -11.69 -2.70
N PHE A 6 25.49 -10.83 -2.75
CA PHE A 6 25.52 -9.36 -2.96
C PHE A 6 24.33 -8.74 -3.75
N LEU A 7 23.71 -9.52 -4.64
CA LEU A 7 22.53 -9.16 -5.43
C LEU A 7 21.23 -9.08 -4.64
N GLN A 8 21.08 -9.86 -3.56
CA GLN A 8 19.91 -9.81 -2.67
C GLN A 8 19.96 -8.57 -1.78
N ALA A 9 21.17 -8.11 -1.41
CA ALA A 9 21.37 -6.84 -0.72
C ALA A 9 20.88 -5.63 -1.53
N LEU A 10 20.81 -5.69 -2.86
CA LEU A 10 20.28 -4.58 -3.69
C LEU A 10 18.76 -4.38 -3.58
N MET A 11 18.03 -5.37 -3.06
CA MET A 11 16.59 -5.28 -2.75
C MET A 11 16.37 -4.69 -1.34
N PHE A 12 16.86 -3.48 -1.10
CA PHE A 12 16.88 -2.79 0.20
C PHE A 12 15.51 -2.42 0.82
N GLY A 13 14.40 -3.04 0.40
CA GLY A 13 13.06 -2.69 0.88
C GLY A 13 12.14 -3.84 1.25
N SER A 14 12.32 -5.04 0.68
CA SER A 14 11.43 -6.17 0.90
C SER A 14 11.95 -7.39 0.12
N GLU A 15 12.40 -8.42 0.84
CA GLU A 15 12.75 -9.72 0.25
C GLU A 15 11.48 -10.55 0.01
N GLY A 16 10.63 -10.11 -0.91
CA GLY A 16 9.43 -10.84 -1.31
C GLY A 16 8.22 -10.65 -0.40
N GLY A 17 8.07 -9.46 0.18
CA GLY A 17 6.95 -9.06 1.05
C GLY A 17 7.23 -9.21 2.55
N ILE A 18 8.50 -9.42 2.93
CA ILE A 18 8.96 -9.43 4.32
C ILE A 18 9.37 -8.00 4.68
N ASP A 19 8.73 -7.41 5.70
CA ASP A 19 9.04 -6.06 6.19
C ASP A 19 9.58 -6.11 7.61
N GLY A 20 10.75 -5.52 7.83
CA GLY A 20 11.36 -5.35 9.15
C GLY A 20 11.25 -3.94 9.71
N SER A 21 10.77 -2.98 8.92
CA SER A 21 10.53 -1.60 9.38
C SER A 21 9.25 -1.54 10.22
N ASN A 22 9.13 -0.51 11.08
CA ASN A 22 8.00 -0.33 11.99
C ASN A 22 7.75 -1.53 12.94
N LEU A 23 8.77 -2.34 13.20
CA LEU A 23 8.76 -3.47 14.13
C LEU A 23 9.95 -3.37 15.09
N PRO A 24 9.82 -3.85 16.34
CA PRO A 24 10.89 -3.76 17.30
C PRO A 24 11.83 -4.95 17.22
N TYR A 25 13.04 -4.74 17.77
CA TYR A 25 14.08 -5.73 17.89
C TYR A 25 14.48 -6.30 16.51
N SER A 26 14.45 -7.62 16.38
CA SER A 26 14.72 -8.34 15.14
C SER A 26 13.46 -8.98 14.56
N TYR A 27 12.27 -8.47 14.90
CA TYR A 27 11.03 -8.98 14.34
C TYR A 27 10.83 -8.55 12.89
N VAL A 28 10.15 -9.41 12.14
CA VAL A 28 9.74 -9.16 10.76
C VAL A 28 8.27 -9.53 10.57
N SER A 29 7.58 -8.80 9.72
CA SER A 29 6.25 -9.18 9.24
C SER A 29 6.40 -10.07 8.02
N LEU A 30 5.59 -11.11 7.95
CA LEU A 30 5.56 -12.01 6.81
C LEU A 30 4.46 -11.58 5.83
N PRO A 31 4.61 -11.90 4.54
CA PRO A 31 3.58 -11.61 3.54
C PRO A 31 2.22 -12.16 3.97
N LEU A 32 1.19 -11.31 3.86
CA LEU A 32 -0.17 -11.67 4.21
C LEU A 32 -0.67 -12.83 3.34
N ARG A 33 -1.04 -13.95 3.98
CA ARG A 33 -1.66 -15.10 3.31
C ARG A 33 -3.15 -14.83 3.07
N ASP A 34 -3.65 -15.25 1.92
CA ASP A 34 -5.06 -15.14 1.53
C ASP A 34 -5.66 -13.73 1.73
N ALA A 35 -4.93 -12.70 1.29
CA ALA A 35 -5.31 -11.29 1.43
C ALA A 35 -6.75 -11.02 0.96
N GLN A 36 -7.19 -11.70 -0.11
CA GLN A 36 -8.57 -11.57 -0.61
C GLN A 36 -9.63 -12.02 0.41
N LYS A 37 -9.39 -13.15 1.09
CA LYS A 37 -10.29 -13.66 2.14
C LYS A 37 -10.34 -12.69 3.31
N ILE A 38 -9.21 -12.08 3.66
CA ILE A 38 -9.12 -11.10 4.75
C ILE A 38 -9.87 -9.82 4.37
N ALA A 39 -9.69 -9.30 3.16
CA ALA A 39 -10.42 -8.13 2.67
C ALA A 39 -11.94 -8.36 2.70
N GLN A 40 -12.39 -9.55 2.27
CA GLN A 40 -13.80 -9.93 2.34
C GLN A 40 -14.32 -9.96 3.78
N ARG A 41 -13.58 -10.60 4.71
CA ARG A 41 -13.97 -10.66 6.13
C ARG A 41 -14.08 -9.27 6.77
N ILE A 42 -13.17 -8.35 6.44
CA ILE A 42 -13.25 -6.96 6.93
C ILE A 42 -14.52 -6.29 6.41
N ARG A 43 -14.81 -6.44 5.10
CA ARG A 43 -16.02 -5.89 4.48
C ARG A 43 -17.29 -6.43 5.14
N ASP A 44 -17.39 -7.75 5.32
CA ASP A 44 -18.55 -8.39 5.92
C ASP A 44 -18.75 -7.95 7.39
N CYS A 45 -17.65 -7.75 8.12
CA CYS A 45 -17.67 -7.20 9.48
C CYS A 45 -18.17 -5.75 9.52
N ILE A 46 -17.73 -4.90 8.58
CA ILE A 46 -18.21 -3.52 8.45
C ILE A 46 -19.70 -3.48 8.11
N HIS A 47 -20.13 -4.30 7.14
CA HIS A 47 -21.53 -4.38 6.76
C HIS A 47 -22.41 -4.86 7.93
N SER A 48 -22.04 -5.96 8.59
CA SER A 48 -22.82 -6.51 9.72
C SER A 48 -22.90 -5.59 10.93
N ARG A 49 -21.86 -4.80 11.22
CA ARG A 49 -21.85 -3.89 12.38
C ARG A 49 -22.42 -2.51 12.10
N LEU A 50 -22.23 -1.99 10.89
CA LEU A 50 -22.55 -0.59 10.57
C LEU A 50 -23.62 -0.44 9.48
N GLY A 51 -24.04 -1.54 8.83
CA GLY A 51 -24.98 -1.50 7.70
C GLY A 51 -24.44 -0.74 6.50
N LYS A 52 -23.11 -0.62 6.36
CA LYS A 52 -22.46 0.15 5.29
C LYS A 52 -21.85 -0.77 4.26
N ASP A 53 -22.25 -0.55 3.00
CA ASP A 53 -21.59 -1.17 1.86
C ASP A 53 -20.35 -0.37 1.47
N VAL A 54 -19.20 -1.02 1.65
CA VAL A 54 -17.89 -0.44 1.40
C VAL A 54 -17.06 -1.33 0.49
N VAL A 55 -16.08 -0.72 -0.16
CA VAL A 55 -14.98 -1.42 -0.81
C VAL A 55 -13.82 -1.48 0.17
N VAL A 56 -13.24 -2.66 0.35
CA VAL A 56 -12.06 -2.85 1.19
C VAL A 56 -10.88 -3.19 0.30
N MET A 57 -9.81 -2.40 0.42
CA MET A 57 -8.55 -2.63 -0.27
C MET A 57 -7.43 -2.83 0.75
N ILE A 58 -6.67 -3.91 0.60
CA ILE A 58 -5.43 -4.13 1.36
C ILE A 58 -4.28 -3.69 0.47
N ILE A 59 -3.39 -2.87 1.02
CA ILE A 59 -2.29 -2.23 0.28
C ILE A 59 -0.97 -2.55 0.96
N ASP A 60 0.00 -2.95 0.16
CA ASP A 60 1.39 -3.17 0.54
C ASP A 60 2.27 -2.03 -0.01
N THR A 61 3.27 -1.62 0.76
CA THR A 61 4.17 -0.51 0.39
C THR A 61 5.17 -0.88 -0.71
N ASP A 62 5.34 -2.19 -0.95
CA ASP A 62 6.07 -2.74 -2.08
C ASP A 62 5.60 -2.13 -3.39
N LYS A 63 6.54 -1.85 -4.28
CA LYS A 63 6.26 -1.09 -5.50
C LYS A 63 5.73 -1.98 -6.60
N THR A 64 4.59 -1.57 -7.17
CA THR A 64 4.18 -1.95 -8.51
C THR A 64 4.73 -0.93 -9.51
N TYR A 65 5.42 -1.42 -10.53
CA TYR A 65 5.94 -0.64 -11.64
C TYR A 65 4.94 -0.68 -12.79
N SER A 66 4.75 0.45 -13.46
CA SER A 66 3.78 0.59 -14.56
C SER A 66 4.41 1.25 -15.77
N LEU A 67 4.19 0.67 -16.95
CA LEU A 67 4.55 1.21 -18.25
C LEU A 67 3.38 0.96 -19.22
N GLY A 68 2.67 2.03 -19.59
CA GLY A 68 1.37 1.89 -20.26
C GLY A 68 0.36 1.12 -19.40
N GLY A 69 -0.42 0.23 -20.03
CA GLY A 69 -1.35 -0.68 -19.36
C GLY A 69 -0.71 -1.97 -18.81
N PHE A 70 0.62 -2.08 -18.84
CA PHE A 70 1.33 -3.21 -18.25
C PHE A 70 1.81 -2.88 -16.84
N HIS A 71 1.43 -3.72 -15.88
CA HIS A 71 1.77 -3.56 -14.47
C HIS A 71 2.50 -4.78 -13.97
N PHE A 72 3.60 -4.58 -13.23
CA PHE A 72 4.31 -5.69 -12.63
C PHE A 72 4.89 -5.36 -11.25
N THR A 73 5.10 -6.41 -10.46
CA THR A 73 5.66 -6.31 -9.11
C THR A 73 6.69 -7.42 -8.88
N PRO A 74 7.75 -7.18 -8.09
CA PRO A 74 8.64 -8.24 -7.63
C PRO A 74 7.98 -9.17 -6.60
N ARG A 75 6.81 -8.79 -6.07
CA ARG A 75 6.08 -9.53 -5.03
C ARG A 75 5.44 -10.81 -5.58
N PRO A 76 5.53 -11.94 -4.86
CA PRO A 76 4.79 -13.14 -5.24
C PRO A 76 3.28 -12.96 -5.06
N ARG A 77 2.49 -13.61 -5.90
CA ARG A 77 1.00 -13.66 -5.86
C ARG A 77 0.32 -12.27 -5.90
N PRO A 78 0.53 -11.49 -6.98
CA PRO A 78 -0.23 -10.27 -7.20
C PRO A 78 -1.72 -10.55 -7.44
N ILE A 79 -2.55 -9.52 -7.29
CA ILE A 79 -3.95 -9.57 -7.75
C ILE A 79 -4.01 -9.67 -9.28
N ARG A 80 -5.14 -10.16 -9.80
CA ARG A 80 -5.38 -10.24 -11.26
C ARG A 80 -5.17 -8.85 -11.89
N GLY A 81 -4.41 -8.79 -12.98
CA GLY A 81 -4.06 -7.53 -13.66
C GLY A 81 -2.68 -6.98 -13.33
N ILE A 82 -1.96 -7.55 -12.34
CA ILE A 82 -0.54 -7.25 -12.10
C ILE A 82 0.27 -8.53 -12.35
N HIS A 83 1.31 -8.44 -13.16
CA HIS A 83 2.21 -9.54 -13.47
C HIS A 83 3.34 -9.64 -12.43
N SER A 84 3.65 -10.84 -11.98
CA SER A 84 4.87 -11.09 -11.21
C SER A 84 5.88 -11.73 -12.14
N PHE A 85 6.99 -11.03 -12.43
CA PHE A 85 8.07 -11.57 -13.26
C PHE A 85 9.44 -11.31 -12.62
N GLY A 86 10.25 -12.36 -12.52
CA GLY A 86 11.70 -12.25 -12.34
C GLY A 86 12.24 -11.60 -11.06
N GLY A 87 11.41 -11.26 -10.07
CA GLY A 87 11.84 -10.70 -8.77
C GLY A 87 12.79 -9.51 -8.93
N LEU A 88 14.08 -9.73 -8.65
CA LEU A 88 15.17 -8.76 -8.80
C LEU A 88 15.22 -8.11 -10.20
N LEU A 89 14.95 -8.87 -11.27
CA LEU A 89 15.00 -8.35 -12.65
C LEU A 89 13.93 -7.28 -12.86
N ALA A 90 12.71 -7.52 -12.39
CA ALA A 90 11.62 -6.54 -12.41
C ALA A 90 11.99 -5.28 -11.62
N TYR A 91 12.58 -5.45 -10.42
CA TYR A 91 13.02 -4.33 -9.61
C TYR A 91 14.07 -3.46 -10.32
N VAL A 92 15.09 -4.09 -10.92
CA VAL A 92 16.17 -3.39 -11.65
C VAL A 92 15.63 -2.70 -12.91
N ILE A 93 14.86 -3.40 -13.75
CA ILE A 93 14.26 -2.86 -14.97
C ILE A 93 13.36 -1.67 -14.62
N GLY A 94 12.47 -1.83 -13.64
CA GLY A 94 11.57 -0.78 -13.21
C GLY A 94 12.28 0.49 -12.74
N ARG A 95 13.43 0.33 -12.07
CA ARG A 95 14.26 1.45 -11.59
C ARG A 95 15.07 2.09 -12.73
N LEU A 96 15.62 1.30 -13.64
CA LEU A 96 16.44 1.76 -14.76
C LEU A 96 15.60 2.59 -15.75
N PHE A 97 14.39 2.12 -16.09
CA PHE A 97 13.50 2.79 -17.03
C PHE A 97 12.63 3.88 -16.39
N ARG A 98 12.90 4.27 -15.13
CA ARG A 98 12.16 5.32 -14.39
C ARG A 98 10.63 5.13 -14.43
N MET A 99 10.18 3.87 -14.40
CA MET A 99 8.77 3.52 -14.53
C MET A 99 7.93 4.11 -13.37
N ARG A 100 6.64 4.35 -13.62
CA ARG A 100 5.74 4.90 -12.58
C ARG A 100 5.61 3.87 -11.45
N ARG A 101 6.01 4.28 -10.25
CA ARG A 101 5.97 3.45 -9.02
C ARG A 101 4.73 3.82 -8.22
N ARG A 102 3.93 2.81 -7.86
CA ARG A 102 2.74 2.95 -7.02
C ARG A 102 2.74 1.88 -5.93
N ALA A 103 2.08 2.15 -4.80
CA ALA A 103 1.82 1.12 -3.81
C ALA A 103 1.01 -0.04 -4.40
N THR A 104 1.25 -1.26 -3.93
CA THR A 104 0.67 -2.47 -4.52
C THR A 104 -0.64 -2.81 -3.82
N PRO A 105 -1.80 -2.77 -4.50
CA PRO A 105 -3.03 -3.36 -3.97
C PRO A 105 -2.88 -4.88 -3.98
N VAL A 106 -2.97 -5.50 -2.80
CA VAL A 106 -2.81 -6.95 -2.63
C VAL A 106 -4.14 -7.70 -2.53
N ALA A 107 -5.23 -6.97 -2.29
CA ALA A 107 -6.60 -7.49 -2.34
C ALA A 107 -7.59 -6.34 -2.50
N VAL A 108 -8.71 -6.61 -3.18
CA VAL A 108 -9.84 -5.70 -3.32
C VAL A 108 -11.13 -6.51 -3.16
N ALA A 109 -11.97 -6.15 -2.19
CA ALA A 109 -13.26 -6.79 -1.95
C ALA A 109 -14.41 -5.78 -2.08
N GLY A 110 -15.50 -6.22 -2.72
CA GLY A 110 -16.72 -5.41 -2.88
C GLY A 110 -16.78 -4.53 -4.14
N SER A 111 -15.87 -4.69 -5.10
CA SER A 111 -15.90 -3.97 -6.38
C SER A 111 -15.04 -4.65 -7.44
N GLU A 112 -15.47 -4.61 -8.70
CA GLU A 112 -14.67 -4.97 -9.89
C GLU A 112 -14.05 -3.71 -10.52
N MET A 113 -13.36 -2.91 -9.70
CA MET A 113 -12.72 -1.67 -10.18
C MET A 113 -11.59 -1.95 -11.17
N ARG A 114 -11.34 -0.99 -12.06
CA ARG A 114 -10.21 -1.05 -13.00
C ARG A 114 -8.88 -1.02 -12.25
N MET A 115 -7.88 -1.71 -12.79
CA MET A 115 -6.56 -1.82 -12.16
C MET A 115 -5.88 -0.46 -11.97
N GLU A 116 -6.02 0.45 -12.94
CA GLU A 116 -5.47 1.81 -12.85
C GLU A 116 -6.06 2.59 -11.69
N GLU A 117 -7.38 2.48 -11.50
CA GLU A 117 -8.11 3.14 -10.40
C GLU A 117 -7.68 2.55 -9.05
N ALA A 118 -7.53 1.22 -8.96
CA ALA A 118 -7.03 0.57 -7.75
C ALA A 118 -5.61 1.03 -7.40
N LEU A 119 -4.71 1.14 -8.38
CA LEU A 119 -3.34 1.61 -8.19
C LEU A 119 -3.27 3.09 -7.79
N GLU A 120 -4.18 3.91 -8.31
CA GLU A 120 -4.28 5.32 -7.95
C GLU A 120 -4.76 5.50 -6.51
N ILE A 121 -5.84 4.83 -6.13
CA ILE A 121 -6.35 4.81 -4.75
C ILE A 121 -5.28 4.28 -3.80
N ALA A 122 -4.58 3.21 -4.17
CA ALA A 122 -3.51 2.63 -3.36
C ALA A 122 -2.37 3.62 -3.11
N GLU A 123 -1.94 4.35 -4.15
CA GLU A 123 -0.90 5.37 -4.02
C GLU A 123 -1.33 6.57 -3.18
N ILE A 124 -2.57 7.05 -3.36
CA ILE A 124 -3.13 8.15 -2.54
C ILE A 124 -3.19 7.73 -1.07
N ALA A 125 -3.73 6.54 -0.79
CA ALA A 125 -3.83 6.02 0.57
C ALA A 125 -2.45 5.81 1.20
N ASN A 126 -1.48 5.29 0.45
CA ASN A 126 -0.11 5.12 0.92
C ASN A 126 0.56 6.47 1.26
N ARG A 127 0.33 7.52 0.47
CA ARG A 127 0.83 8.87 0.79
C ARG A 127 0.19 9.43 2.05
N ALA A 128 -1.13 9.27 2.21
CA ALA A 128 -1.85 9.74 3.39
C ALA A 128 -1.42 9.01 4.69
N ARG A 129 -1.08 7.72 4.60
CA ARG A 129 -0.55 6.92 5.71
C ARG A 129 0.80 7.42 6.20
N GLY A 130 1.66 7.87 5.28
CA GLY A 130 3.05 8.20 5.58
C GLY A 130 3.91 6.94 5.84
N PHE A 131 5.06 7.13 6.46
CA PHE A 131 6.08 6.07 6.63
C PHE A 131 6.32 5.67 8.09
N GLY A 132 5.53 6.19 9.04
CA GLY A 132 5.69 5.87 10.47
C GLY A 132 7.09 6.19 11.00
N ALA A 133 7.82 5.15 11.39
CA ALA A 133 9.17 5.26 11.94
C ALA A 133 10.26 5.40 10.85
N GLY A 134 9.93 5.17 9.58
CA GLY A 134 10.89 5.20 8.49
C GLY A 134 10.47 4.27 7.34
N ARG A 135 11.10 4.40 6.17
CA ARG A 135 10.82 3.51 5.02
C ARG A 135 11.58 2.20 5.08
N THR A 136 12.66 2.17 5.87
CA THR A 136 13.54 1.01 6.02
C THR A 136 13.91 0.83 7.49
N VAL A 137 14.50 -0.33 7.82
CA VAL A 137 15.08 -0.57 9.14
C VAL A 137 16.17 0.43 9.51
N TRP A 138 16.88 0.97 8.52
CA TRP A 138 17.92 1.99 8.70
C TRP A 138 17.31 3.34 9.06
N ASP A 139 16.30 3.79 8.30
CA ASP A 139 15.57 5.03 8.58
C ASP A 139 14.97 4.98 10.00
N MET A 140 14.44 3.82 10.39
CA MET A 140 13.88 3.60 11.72
C MET A 140 14.93 3.70 12.83
N ALA A 141 16.09 3.04 12.63
CA ALA A 141 17.20 3.09 13.58
C ALA A 141 17.77 4.51 13.71
N GLU A 142 17.95 5.20 12.60
CA GLU A 142 18.41 6.58 12.52
C GLU A 142 17.46 7.55 13.24
N LYS A 143 16.13 7.40 13.01
CA LYS A 143 15.11 8.22 13.66
C LYS A 143 15.18 8.16 15.19
N PHE A 144 15.51 7.00 15.75
CA PHE A 144 15.63 6.82 17.20
C PHE A 144 17.06 6.97 17.73
N GLY A 145 18.07 7.13 16.86
CA GLY A 145 19.47 7.22 17.25
C GLY A 145 20.01 5.94 17.88
N VAL A 146 19.53 4.77 17.44
CA VAL A 146 19.91 3.46 17.99
C VAL A 146 20.41 2.51 16.90
N ALA A 147 21.00 1.38 17.31
CA ALA A 147 21.32 0.29 16.38
C ALA A 147 20.03 -0.36 15.84
N ILE A 148 20.11 -0.98 14.66
CA ILE A 148 18.95 -1.58 13.96
C ILE A 148 18.14 -2.53 14.85
N THR A 149 18.83 -3.35 15.64
CA THR A 149 18.20 -4.36 16.51
C THR A 149 17.78 -3.82 17.89
N ALA A 150 18.01 -2.54 18.16
CA ALA A 150 17.77 -1.90 19.44
C ALA A 150 16.49 -1.03 19.48
N VAL A 151 15.71 -1.02 18.40
CA VAL A 151 14.40 -0.35 18.38
C VAL A 151 13.41 -1.12 19.24
N THR A 152 12.73 -0.46 20.18
CA THR A 152 11.82 -1.11 21.14
C THR A 152 10.35 -0.78 20.89
N TRP A 153 9.43 -1.53 21.52
CA TRP A 153 8.01 -1.22 21.52
C TRP A 153 7.71 0.18 22.05
N GLU A 154 8.42 0.61 23.11
CA GLU A 154 8.21 1.92 23.72
C GLU A 154 8.57 3.05 22.75
N MET A 155 9.62 2.88 21.95
CA MET A 155 10.01 3.82 20.91
C MET A 155 8.94 3.90 19.82
N LEU A 156 8.45 2.75 19.34
CA LEU A 156 7.43 2.70 18.28
C LEU A 156 6.07 3.23 18.73
N ASN A 157 5.70 3.07 20.00
CA ASN A 157 4.46 3.62 20.56
C ASN A 157 4.41 5.17 20.51
N LYS A 158 5.57 5.84 20.38
CA LYS A 158 5.67 7.31 20.24
C LYS A 158 5.46 7.77 18.81
N VAL A 159 5.40 6.86 17.84
CA VAL A 159 5.22 7.15 16.42
C VAL A 159 3.73 7.13 16.06
N GLU A 160 3.27 8.18 15.39
CA GLU A 160 1.92 8.21 14.84
C GLU A 160 1.76 7.13 13.76
N HIS A 161 0.86 6.18 13.99
CA HIS A 161 0.58 5.08 13.07
C HIS A 161 -0.83 5.20 12.47
N LYS A 162 -0.94 5.14 11.14
CA LYS A 162 -2.19 5.33 10.37
C LYS A 162 -2.54 4.08 9.55
N PRO A 163 -2.94 2.96 10.19
CA PRO A 163 -3.11 1.69 9.49
C PRO A 163 -4.28 1.70 8.50
N ILE A 164 -5.27 2.57 8.72
CA ILE A 164 -6.51 2.64 7.94
C ILE A 164 -6.63 4.03 7.31
N VAL A 165 -6.95 4.06 6.02
CA VAL A 165 -7.25 5.30 5.29
C VAL A 165 -8.61 5.15 4.63
N ILE A 166 -9.48 6.16 4.81
CA ILE A 166 -10.78 6.22 4.16
C ILE A 166 -10.64 7.11 2.93
N VAL A 167 -10.87 6.55 1.75
CA VAL A 167 -10.88 7.29 0.49
C VAL A 167 -12.33 7.50 0.08
N ARG A 168 -12.69 8.75 -0.20
CA ARG A 168 -14.00 9.14 -0.72
C ARG A 168 -13.80 9.81 -2.06
N LYS A 169 -14.52 9.34 -3.09
CA LYS A 169 -14.58 10.05 -4.36
C LYS A 169 -15.31 11.36 -4.14
N SER A 170 -14.68 12.49 -4.49
CA SER A 170 -15.37 13.77 -4.49
C SER A 170 -16.41 13.72 -5.60
N SER A 171 -17.68 13.90 -5.26
CA SER A 171 -18.70 14.23 -6.23
C SER A 171 -18.32 15.57 -6.85
N SER A 172 -17.82 15.59 -8.08
CA SER A 172 -18.07 16.76 -8.92
C SER A 172 -19.59 16.81 -9.06
N GLU A 173 -20.23 17.90 -8.61
CA GLU A 173 -21.65 18.12 -8.86
C GLU A 173 -21.96 17.85 -10.33
N PRO A 174 -23.03 17.11 -10.68
CA PRO A 174 -23.48 17.07 -12.05
C PRO A 174 -23.96 18.46 -12.45
N ASP A 175 -23.43 18.98 -13.56
CA ASP A 175 -24.04 20.09 -14.31
C ASP A 175 -25.55 19.83 -14.44
N GLY A 176 -26.39 20.62 -13.75
CA GLY A 176 -27.83 20.49 -13.93
C GLY A 176 -28.74 20.76 -12.72
N PHE A 177 -28.24 21.26 -11.59
CA PHE A 177 -29.15 21.84 -10.58
C PHE A 177 -29.49 23.28 -11.00
N PRO A 178 -30.74 23.59 -11.40
CA PRO A 178 -31.13 24.96 -11.66
C PRO A 178 -31.00 25.75 -10.36
N ARG A 179 -30.28 26.87 -10.42
CA ARG A 179 -30.21 27.82 -9.31
C ARG A 179 -31.64 28.26 -8.98
N PRO A 180 -32.03 28.35 -7.69
CA PRO A 180 -33.31 28.93 -7.34
C PRO A 180 -33.36 30.35 -7.90
N GLN A 181 -34.38 30.62 -8.73
CA GLN A 181 -34.73 31.99 -9.08
C GLN A 181 -35.11 32.68 -7.78
N ILE A 182 -34.25 33.59 -7.33
CA ILE A 182 -34.62 34.55 -6.31
C ILE A 182 -35.62 35.48 -7.00
N GLU A 183 -36.91 35.22 -6.82
CA GLU A 183 -37.94 36.22 -7.04
C GLU A 183 -37.61 37.39 -6.12
N ARG A 184 -37.09 38.46 -6.71
CA ARG A 184 -37.09 39.77 -6.07
C ARG A 184 -38.50 40.31 -6.23
N SER A 185 -39.29 40.14 -5.19
CA SER A 185 -40.42 41.03 -4.94
C SER A 185 -39.87 42.40 -4.55
N PHE A 186 -40.49 43.45 -5.11
CA PHE A 186 -40.26 44.90 -4.97
C PHE A 186 -39.26 45.54 -5.94
#